data_AF-A0A9P6GVY2-F1
#
_entry.id   AF-A0A9P6GVY2-F1
#
_cell.length_a   1.000
_cell.length_b   1.000
_cell.length_c   1.000
_cell.angle_alpha   90.00
_cell.angle_beta   90.00
_cell.angle_gamma   90.00
#
_symmetry.space_group_name_H-M   'P 1'
#
loop_
_entity.id
_entity.type
_entity.pdbx_description
1 polymer ?
#
loop_
_entity_poly.entity_id
_entity_poly.type
_entity_poly.pdbx_seq_one_letter_code
_entity_poly.pdbx_strand_id
1 'polypeptide(L)'
;MLYGRELWGMSPSRANIIRNRVWKAYKLIFGFKNVAYDSVSDEFGIERIEIQACKSRIRALKKYKMSKTIISDIMCCEVASRKTTWSSRSIRWIKRVMCLQPAQLYGMNLKELYEMARDVYLNRKSHNRSSSSKMRENLKLRKLNFPSLLVDVKSSDLYKYVLLRIGRVVWTNELVSRKKISETYADYCVLCSEQVLENTKHFVLECYYLNSVREEFKVQLSKLKDISSSANELLGCVFGNKTSVLNPEEEKAIQIDMVQMISKMLLIRSIRVSNEASMVPT
;
A
#
# COMPACT_ATOMS: atom_id res chain seq x y z
N MET A 1 -3.19 23.93 -30.99
CA MET A 1 -2.11 23.92 -29.98
C MET A 1 -1.37 22.60 -30.07
N LEU A 2 -0.11 22.63 -30.48
CA LEU A 2 0.75 21.44 -30.57
C LEU A 2 1.04 20.95 -29.15
N TYR A 3 0.36 19.89 -28.74
CA TYR A 3 0.60 19.25 -27.45
C TYR A 3 1.79 18.31 -27.60
N GLY A 4 2.88 18.56 -26.87
CA GLY A 4 3.89 17.53 -26.66
C GLY A 4 3.26 16.30 -25.97
N ARG A 5 3.79 15.09 -26.24
CA ARG A 5 3.33 13.82 -25.64
C ARG A 5 3.22 13.90 -24.11
N GLU A 6 4.10 14.68 -23.48
CA GLU A 6 4.09 14.98 -22.05
C GLU A 6 2.75 15.62 -21.63
N LEU A 7 2.26 16.64 -22.35
CA LEU A 7 1.02 17.36 -22.03
C LEU A 7 -0.25 16.51 -22.23
N TRP A 8 -0.21 15.63 -23.23
CA TRP A 8 -1.32 14.73 -23.54
C TRP A 8 -1.51 13.66 -22.44
N GLY A 9 -0.42 13.22 -21.79
CA GLY A 9 -0.48 12.29 -20.64
C GLY A 9 -0.99 12.91 -19.33
N MET A 10 -1.09 14.23 -19.24
CA MET A 10 -1.35 14.96 -17.97
C MET A 10 -2.82 15.17 -17.62
N SER A 11 -3.78 14.85 -18.49
CA SER A 11 -5.19 15.17 -18.21
C SER A 11 -5.73 14.31 -17.04
N PRO A 12 -6.44 14.90 -16.06
CA PRO A 12 -7.04 14.13 -14.96
C PRO A 12 -7.96 13.00 -15.44
N SER A 13 -8.69 13.21 -16.54
CA SER A 13 -9.57 12.20 -17.15
C SER A 13 -8.80 10.95 -17.55
N ARG A 14 -7.67 11.10 -18.26
CA ARG A 14 -6.82 9.97 -18.66
C ARG A 14 -6.11 9.30 -17.51
N ALA A 15 -5.54 10.09 -16.59
CA ALA A 15 -4.95 9.55 -15.37
C ALA A 15 -5.95 8.69 -14.60
N ASN A 16 -7.21 9.12 -14.52
CA ASN A 16 -8.28 8.36 -13.88
C ASN A 16 -8.65 7.08 -14.64
N ILE A 17 -8.65 7.09 -15.98
CA ILE A 17 -8.87 5.88 -16.78
C ILE A 17 -7.78 4.85 -16.50
N ILE A 18 -6.51 5.25 -16.53
CA ILE A 18 -5.39 4.34 -16.25
C ILE A 18 -5.47 3.83 -14.80
N ARG A 19 -5.76 4.71 -13.84
CA ARG A 19 -5.95 4.35 -12.43
C ARG A 19 -7.05 3.31 -12.27
N ASN A 20 -8.18 3.48 -12.95
CA ASN A 20 -9.28 2.53 -12.93
C ASN A 20 -8.92 1.19 -13.56
N ARG A 21 -8.08 1.16 -14.61
CA ARG A 21 -7.59 -0.10 -15.20
C ARG A 21 -6.65 -0.84 -14.26
N VAL A 22 -5.70 -0.14 -13.65
CA VAL A 22 -4.80 -0.73 -12.63
C VAL A 22 -5.60 -1.22 -11.43
N TRP A 23 -6.57 -0.43 -10.97
CA TRP A 23 -7.44 -0.84 -9.86
C TRP A 23 -8.26 -2.08 -10.19
N LYS A 24 -8.81 -2.19 -11.41
CA LYS A 24 -9.48 -3.43 -11.87
C LYS A 24 -8.52 -4.62 -11.89
N ALA A 25 -7.28 -4.44 -12.35
CA ALA A 25 -6.27 -5.50 -12.31
C ALA A 25 -5.99 -5.97 -10.88
N TYR A 26 -5.85 -5.05 -9.92
CA TYR A 26 -5.71 -5.43 -8.51
C TYR A 26 -6.90 -6.22 -7.99
N LYS A 27 -8.13 -5.86 -8.36
CA LYS A 27 -9.33 -6.64 -7.98
C LYS A 27 -9.32 -8.05 -8.55
N LEU A 28 -8.82 -8.23 -9.77
CA LEU A 28 -8.69 -9.56 -10.38
C LEU A 28 -7.61 -10.39 -9.69
N ILE A 29 -6.45 -9.81 -9.41
CA ILE A 29 -5.33 -10.50 -8.75
C ILE A 29 -5.71 -10.96 -7.34
N PHE A 30 -6.38 -10.10 -6.57
CA PHE A 30 -6.72 -10.41 -5.18
C PHE A 30 -8.12 -11.00 -5.00
N GLY A 31 -8.97 -11.02 -6.03
CA GLY A 31 -10.33 -11.56 -5.96
C GLY A 31 -11.31 -10.76 -5.08
N PHE A 32 -10.97 -9.54 -4.63
CA PHE A 32 -11.86 -8.73 -3.79
C PHE A 32 -12.49 -7.56 -4.56
N LYS A 33 -13.77 -7.28 -4.27
CA LYS A 33 -14.47 -6.10 -4.81
C LYS A 33 -13.90 -4.77 -4.27
N ASN A 34 -13.42 -4.77 -3.02
CA ASN A 34 -13.07 -3.58 -2.24
C ASN A 34 -11.57 -3.45 -1.95
N VAL A 35 -10.71 -3.66 -2.95
CA VAL A 35 -9.25 -3.48 -2.77
C VAL A 35 -8.89 -2.00 -2.64
N ALA A 36 -8.10 -1.63 -1.62
CA ALA A 36 -7.57 -0.28 -1.46
C ALA A 36 -6.42 -0.05 -2.45
N TYR A 37 -6.67 0.75 -3.50
CA TYR A 37 -5.71 1.04 -4.57
C TYR A 37 -4.36 1.51 -4.02
N ASP A 38 -4.38 2.53 -3.15
CA ASP A 38 -3.18 3.14 -2.59
C ASP A 38 -2.37 2.14 -1.75
N SER A 39 -3.02 1.39 -0.86
CA SER A 39 -2.35 0.42 0.01
C SER A 39 -1.68 -0.71 -0.76
N VAL A 40 -2.26 -1.13 -1.88
CA VAL A 40 -1.69 -2.15 -2.77
C VAL A 40 -0.55 -1.55 -3.59
N SER A 41 -0.73 -0.38 -4.20
CA SER A 41 0.33 0.29 -4.95
C SER A 41 1.56 0.56 -4.08
N ASP A 42 1.37 1.01 -2.84
CA ASP A 42 2.45 1.25 -1.89
C ASP A 42 3.17 -0.05 -1.50
N GLU A 43 2.44 -1.17 -1.42
CA GLU A 43 3.01 -2.47 -1.10
C GLU A 43 3.96 -2.93 -2.21
N PHE A 44 3.48 -2.97 -3.46
CA PHE A 44 4.26 -3.41 -4.62
C PHE A 44 5.28 -2.39 -5.12
N GLY A 45 5.42 -1.23 -4.46
CA GLY A 45 6.29 -0.16 -4.91
C GLY A 45 5.85 0.47 -6.25
N ILE A 46 4.60 0.29 -6.64
CA ILE A 46 4.05 0.86 -7.87
C ILE A 46 3.76 2.33 -7.62
N GLU A 47 4.48 3.21 -8.33
CA GLU A 47 4.25 4.66 -8.20
C GLU A 47 2.85 5.02 -8.71
N ARG A 48 2.10 5.77 -7.91
CA ARG A 48 0.74 6.20 -8.23
C ARG A 48 0.74 7.08 -9.48
N ILE A 49 -0.27 6.93 -10.33
CA ILE A 49 -0.35 7.62 -11.63
C ILE A 49 -0.43 9.14 -11.44
N GLU A 50 -1.01 9.60 -10.34
CA GLU A 50 -1.10 11.00 -9.96
C GLU A 50 0.29 11.60 -9.70
N ILE A 51 1.19 10.84 -9.08
CA ILE A 51 2.58 11.25 -8.85
C ILE A 51 3.29 11.38 -10.19
N GLN A 52 3.16 10.38 -11.07
CA GLN A 52 3.77 10.42 -12.41
C GLN A 52 3.26 11.62 -13.22
N ALA A 53 1.95 11.86 -13.22
CA ALA A 53 1.33 13.00 -13.88
C ALA A 53 1.82 14.34 -13.29
N CYS A 54 2.01 14.42 -11.97
CA CYS A 54 2.59 15.58 -11.30
C CYS A 54 4.01 15.87 -11.79
N LYS A 55 4.88 14.84 -11.78
CA LYS A 55 6.26 14.95 -12.25
C LYS A 55 6.34 15.38 -13.71
N SER A 56 5.49 14.81 -14.58
CA SER A 56 5.41 15.22 -15.98
C SER A 56 5.02 16.70 -16.12
N ARG A 57 4.08 17.21 -15.30
CA ARG A 57 3.71 18.64 -15.29
C ARG A 57 4.86 19.54 -14.86
N ILE A 58 5.54 19.17 -13.77
CA ILE A 58 6.71 19.90 -13.26
C ILE A 58 7.80 19.96 -14.33
N ARG A 59 8.12 18.81 -14.94
CA ARG A 59 9.11 18.69 -16.02
C ARG A 59 8.75 19.58 -17.20
N ALA A 60 7.52 19.52 -17.69
CA ALA A 60 7.09 20.33 -18.83
C ALA A 60 7.19 21.83 -18.50
N LEU A 61 6.71 22.27 -17.34
CA LEU A 61 6.78 23.68 -16.95
C LEU A 61 8.23 24.20 -16.92
N LYS A 62 9.17 23.41 -16.38
CA LYS A 62 10.59 23.80 -16.38
C LYS A 62 11.20 23.78 -17.77
N LYS A 63 11.01 22.69 -18.51
CA LYS A 63 11.55 22.52 -19.86
C LYS A 63 11.12 23.65 -20.78
N TYR A 64 9.81 23.95 -20.82
CA TYR A 64 9.28 24.95 -21.73
C TYR A 64 9.62 26.38 -21.30
N LYS A 65 9.74 26.66 -19.99
CA LYS A 65 10.22 27.96 -19.47
C LYS A 65 11.68 28.25 -19.84
N MET A 66 12.52 27.22 -19.93
CA MET A 66 13.93 27.37 -20.31
C MET A 66 14.17 27.26 -21.82
N SER A 67 13.13 26.98 -22.61
CA SER A 67 13.28 26.80 -24.05
C SER A 67 13.44 28.13 -24.77
N LYS A 68 14.29 28.21 -25.80
CA LYS A 68 14.38 29.37 -26.71
C LYS A 68 13.31 29.28 -27.81
N THR A 69 12.05 29.13 -27.40
CA THR A 69 10.92 28.96 -28.32
C THR A 69 9.80 29.92 -27.96
N ILE A 70 8.92 30.21 -28.92
CA ILE A 70 7.69 30.99 -28.73
C ILE A 70 6.86 30.47 -27.54
N ILE A 71 6.96 29.17 -27.21
CA ILE A 71 6.27 28.59 -26.04
C ILE A 71 6.77 29.23 -24.74
N SER A 72 8.06 29.50 -24.62
CA SER A 72 8.63 30.19 -23.46
C SER A 72 8.13 31.62 -23.37
N ASP A 73 8.11 32.34 -24.49
CA ASP A 73 7.60 33.71 -24.56
C ASP A 73 6.13 33.75 -24.11
N ILE A 74 5.30 32.84 -24.64
CA ILE A 74 3.90 32.66 -24.22
C ILE A 74 3.76 32.31 -22.73
N MET A 75 4.70 31.56 -22.16
CA MET A 75 4.70 31.25 -20.72
C MET A 75 5.11 32.44 -19.85
N CYS A 76 5.86 33.40 -20.40
CA CYS A 76 6.28 34.61 -19.70
C CYS A 76 5.25 35.74 -19.83
N CYS A 77 4.44 35.75 -20.88
CA CYS A 77 3.38 36.73 -21.04
C CYS A 77 2.26 36.52 -20.01
N GLU A 78 1.85 37.58 -19.32
CA GLU A 78 0.58 37.62 -18.61
C GLU A 78 -0.55 37.67 -19.64
N VAL A 79 -1.14 36.51 -19.93
CA VAL A 79 -2.25 36.42 -20.88
C VAL A 79 -3.50 37.03 -20.22
N ALA A 80 -3.82 38.28 -20.56
CA ALA A 80 -5.00 39.01 -20.09
C ALA A 80 -6.36 38.42 -20.51
N SER A 81 -6.38 37.31 -21.26
CA SER A 81 -7.60 36.73 -21.81
C SER A 81 -8.29 35.76 -20.85
N ARG A 82 -9.63 35.67 -20.93
CA ARG A 82 -10.47 34.64 -20.28
C ARG A 82 -10.03 33.19 -20.56
N LYS A 83 -9.24 32.94 -21.60
CA LYS A 83 -8.86 31.59 -22.03
C LYS A 83 -7.61 31.13 -21.30
N THR A 84 -7.78 30.08 -20.51
CA THR A 84 -6.71 29.44 -19.75
C THR A 84 -5.78 28.66 -20.67
N THR A 85 -4.48 28.98 -20.66
CA THR A 85 -3.43 28.18 -21.30
C THR A 85 -3.13 26.90 -20.51
N TRP A 86 -2.45 25.92 -21.13
CA TRP A 86 -2.01 24.72 -20.41
C TRP A 86 -1.03 25.08 -19.28
N SER A 87 -0.14 26.06 -19.49
CA SER A 87 0.87 26.50 -18.51
C SER A 87 0.21 27.15 -17.29
N SER A 88 -0.73 28.08 -17.51
CA SER A 88 -1.49 28.73 -16.43
C SER A 88 -2.39 27.74 -15.66
N ARG A 89 -2.90 26.68 -16.31
CA ARG A 89 -3.62 25.58 -15.61
C ARG A 89 -2.67 24.75 -14.76
N SER A 90 -1.51 24.39 -15.29
CA SER A 90 -0.51 23.59 -14.58
C SER A 90 0.07 24.34 -13.38
N ILE A 91 0.37 25.64 -13.53
CA ILE A 91 0.84 26.51 -12.42
C ILE A 91 -0.22 26.60 -11.32
N ARG A 92 -1.48 26.89 -11.66
CA ARG A 92 -2.57 26.91 -10.67
C ARG A 92 -2.75 25.57 -9.97
N TRP A 93 -2.59 24.48 -10.70
CA TRP A 93 -2.68 23.15 -10.12
C TRP A 93 -1.53 22.88 -9.15
N ILE A 94 -0.28 23.21 -9.51
CA ILE A 94 0.88 23.06 -8.61
C ILE A 94 0.68 23.91 -7.35
N LYS A 95 0.24 25.16 -7.50
CA LYS A 95 -0.09 26.03 -6.36
C LYS A 95 -1.15 25.42 -5.45
N ARG A 96 -2.18 24.76 -6.00
CA ARG A 96 -3.23 24.10 -5.21
C ARG A 96 -2.76 22.79 -4.56
N VAL A 97 -1.94 22.02 -5.25
CA VAL A 97 -1.57 20.66 -4.83
C VAL A 97 -0.35 20.68 -3.91
N MET A 98 0.69 21.40 -4.30
CA MET A 98 1.99 21.45 -3.62
C MET A 98 2.20 22.74 -2.82
N CYS A 99 1.24 23.67 -2.83
CA CYS A 99 1.35 24.96 -2.15
C CYS A 99 2.54 25.83 -2.61
N LEU A 100 3.04 25.61 -3.84
CA LEU A 100 4.18 26.34 -4.40
C LEU A 100 3.75 27.55 -5.24
N GLN A 101 4.40 28.68 -5.03
CA GLN A 101 4.33 29.82 -5.94
C GLN A 101 5.24 29.60 -7.17
N PRO A 102 4.98 30.29 -8.30
CA PRO A 102 5.81 30.15 -9.50
C PRO A 102 7.30 30.40 -9.25
N ALA A 103 7.67 31.41 -8.48
CA ALA A 103 9.07 31.72 -8.16
C ALA A 103 9.78 30.55 -7.48
N GLN A 104 9.11 29.91 -6.51
CA GLN A 104 9.64 28.73 -5.81
C GLN A 104 9.76 27.52 -6.75
N LEU A 105 8.74 27.27 -7.57
CA LEU A 105 8.74 26.18 -8.55
C LEU A 105 9.94 26.25 -9.50
N TYR A 106 10.28 27.45 -9.96
CA TYR A 106 11.39 27.64 -10.90
C TYR A 106 12.75 27.70 -10.21
N GLY A 107 12.83 28.12 -8.95
CA GLY A 107 14.08 28.19 -8.19
C GLY A 107 14.57 26.86 -7.61
N MET A 108 13.66 25.93 -7.26
CA MET A 108 14.03 24.60 -6.75
C MET A 108 14.65 23.74 -7.85
N ASN A 109 15.33 22.64 -7.54
CA ASN A 109 15.76 21.67 -8.56
C ASN A 109 14.65 20.64 -8.89
N LEU A 110 14.82 19.81 -9.92
CA LEU A 110 13.78 18.83 -10.31
C LEU A 110 13.60 17.71 -9.28
N LYS A 111 14.68 17.31 -8.59
CA LYS A 111 14.67 16.21 -7.64
C LYS A 111 13.82 16.55 -6.42
N GLU A 112 14.05 17.72 -5.83
CA GLU A 112 13.28 18.25 -4.70
C GLU A 112 11.79 18.35 -5.02
N LEU A 113 11.45 18.86 -6.21
CA LEU A 113 10.05 18.98 -6.64
C LEU A 113 9.39 17.61 -6.82
N TYR A 114 10.13 16.60 -7.27
CA TYR A 114 9.62 15.24 -7.41
C TYR A 114 9.42 14.56 -6.06
N GLU A 115 10.30 14.80 -5.09
CA GLU A 115 10.15 14.33 -3.71
C GLU A 115 8.94 14.98 -3.04
N MET A 116 8.81 16.31 -3.13
CA MET A 116 7.63 17.03 -2.64
C MET A 116 6.33 16.55 -3.30
N ALA A 117 6.35 16.30 -4.62
CA ALA A 117 5.20 15.73 -5.32
C ALA A 117 4.83 14.34 -4.79
N ARG A 118 5.81 13.49 -4.48
CA ARG A 118 5.56 12.19 -3.83
C ARG A 118 4.94 12.39 -2.46
N ASP A 119 5.53 13.22 -1.62
CA ASP A 119 5.06 13.42 -0.24
C ASP A 119 3.63 13.95 -0.20
N VAL A 120 3.31 14.93 -1.05
CA VAL A 120 1.94 15.46 -1.16
C VAL A 120 0.94 14.37 -1.51
N TYR A 121 1.27 13.48 -2.45
CA TYR A 121 0.34 12.44 -2.90
C TYR A 121 0.30 11.21 -2.00
N LEU A 122 1.38 10.90 -1.30
CA LEU A 122 1.40 9.86 -0.26
C LEU A 122 0.63 10.32 0.98
N ASN A 123 0.77 11.59 1.35
CA ASN A 123 0.12 12.18 2.53
C ASN A 123 -1.28 12.74 2.25
N ARG A 124 -1.68 12.87 0.97
CA ARG A 124 -3.04 13.32 0.62
C ARG A 124 -4.05 12.30 1.11
N LYS A 125 -4.70 12.67 2.22
CA LYS A 125 -5.77 11.94 2.94
C LYS A 125 -7.01 11.58 2.09
N SER A 126 -7.01 11.81 0.78
CA SER A 126 -8.12 11.41 -0.09
C SER A 126 -8.13 9.89 -0.22
N HIS A 127 -9.00 9.23 0.57
CA HIS A 127 -9.51 7.83 0.45
C HIS A 127 -9.00 6.76 1.44
N ASN A 128 -8.08 7.08 2.35
CA ASN A 128 -7.51 6.11 3.30
C ASN A 128 -8.36 5.86 4.57
N ARG A 129 -9.70 5.83 4.48
CA ARG A 129 -10.56 5.34 5.59
C ARG A 129 -10.66 3.82 5.66
N SER A 130 -10.02 3.11 4.72
CA SER A 130 -10.05 1.65 4.71
C SER A 130 -9.38 1.08 5.96
N SER A 131 -9.88 -0.05 6.45
CA SER A 131 -9.24 -0.82 7.52
C SER A 131 -7.77 -1.09 7.23
N SER A 132 -7.43 -1.34 5.96
CA SER A 132 -6.07 -1.52 5.45
C SER A 132 -5.14 -0.34 5.75
N SER A 133 -5.62 0.89 5.54
CA SER A 133 -4.84 2.12 5.73
C SER A 133 -4.59 2.38 7.22
N LYS A 134 -5.60 2.17 8.06
CA LYS A 134 -5.48 2.28 9.53
C LYS A 134 -4.50 1.25 10.08
N MET A 135 -4.57 0.00 9.59
CA MET A 135 -3.64 -1.06 10.00
C MET A 135 -2.20 -0.69 9.65
N ARG A 136 -1.95 -0.21 8.42
CA ARG A 136 -0.62 0.24 8.01
C ARG A 136 -0.05 1.35 8.89
N GLU A 137 -0.87 2.33 9.23
CA GLU A 137 -0.49 3.44 10.10
C GLU A 137 -0.19 2.94 11.53
N ASN A 138 -1.11 2.17 12.10
CA ASN A 138 -0.97 1.60 13.45
C ASN A 138 0.28 0.74 13.60
N LEU A 139 0.61 -0.05 12.57
CA LEU A 139 1.76 -0.97 12.57
C LEU A 139 3.02 -0.35 11.94
N LYS A 140 2.96 0.92 11.50
CA LYS A 140 4.05 1.63 10.83
C LYS A 140 4.68 0.85 9.67
N LEU A 141 3.83 0.18 8.87
CA LEU A 141 4.30 -0.72 7.80
C LEU A 141 5.01 0.04 6.69
N ARG A 142 6.24 -0.39 6.37
CA ARG A 142 7.02 0.13 5.24
C ARG A 142 6.74 -0.66 3.97
N LYS A 143 7.18 -0.14 2.83
CA LYS A 143 7.10 -0.84 1.55
C LYS A 143 7.95 -2.10 1.58
N LEU A 144 7.44 -3.20 1.03
CA LEU A 144 8.21 -4.42 0.88
C LEU A 144 9.20 -4.31 -0.27
N ASN A 145 10.37 -4.92 -0.11
CA ASN A 145 11.29 -5.14 -1.22
C ASN A 145 10.90 -6.44 -1.96
N PHE A 146 9.79 -6.39 -2.69
CA PHE A 146 9.26 -7.53 -3.45
C PHE A 146 10.29 -8.24 -4.32
N PRO A 147 11.09 -7.54 -5.15
CA PRO A 147 12.09 -8.20 -5.99
C PRO A 147 13.08 -9.04 -5.17
N SER A 148 13.51 -8.53 -4.01
CA SER A 148 14.46 -9.24 -3.15
C SER A 148 13.83 -10.47 -2.48
N LEU A 149 12.58 -10.37 -2.04
CA LEU A 149 11.87 -11.48 -1.38
C LEU A 149 11.45 -12.59 -2.35
N LEU A 150 11.11 -12.24 -3.59
CA LEU A 150 10.68 -13.21 -4.61
C LEU A 150 11.81 -14.16 -5.05
N VAL A 151 13.07 -13.83 -4.78
CA VAL A 151 14.21 -14.73 -5.03
C VAL A 151 14.16 -15.95 -4.10
N ASP A 152 13.79 -15.73 -2.84
CA ASP A 152 13.92 -16.73 -1.77
C ASP A 152 12.57 -17.30 -1.31
N VAL A 153 11.45 -16.67 -1.72
CA VAL A 153 10.10 -17.02 -1.27
C VAL A 153 9.16 -17.30 -2.43
N LYS A 154 8.33 -18.34 -2.29
CA LYS A 154 7.29 -18.67 -3.27
C LYS A 154 6.29 -17.53 -3.41
N SER A 155 5.88 -17.26 -4.64
CA SER A 155 4.87 -16.24 -4.96
C SER A 155 3.56 -16.44 -4.19
N SER A 156 3.15 -17.69 -3.96
CA SER A 156 1.95 -18.04 -3.21
C SER A 156 2.05 -17.74 -1.70
N ASP A 157 3.26 -17.77 -1.13
CA ASP A 157 3.49 -17.44 0.28
C ASP A 157 3.51 -15.92 0.47
N LEU A 158 4.22 -15.24 -0.44
CA LEU A 158 4.24 -13.78 -0.47
C LEU A 158 2.85 -13.20 -0.70
N TYR A 159 2.02 -13.81 -1.56
CA TYR A 159 0.62 -13.42 -1.75
C TYR A 159 -0.17 -13.47 -0.42
N LYS A 160 -0.08 -14.57 0.33
CA LYS A 160 -0.76 -14.73 1.62
C LYS A 160 -0.26 -13.71 2.66
N TYR A 161 1.04 -13.47 2.70
CA TYR A 161 1.63 -12.45 3.58
C TYR A 161 1.13 -11.04 3.24
N VAL A 162 1.08 -10.70 1.96
CA VAL A 162 0.55 -9.43 1.47
C VAL A 162 -0.92 -9.26 1.84
N LEU A 163 -1.74 -10.31 1.73
CA LEU A 163 -3.16 -10.28 2.13
C LEU A 163 -3.35 -9.80 3.57
N LEU A 164 -2.52 -10.24 4.51
CA LEU A 164 -2.56 -9.74 5.89
C LEU A 164 -2.16 -8.28 5.96
N ARG A 165 -1.06 -7.90 5.29
CA ARG A 165 -0.53 -6.52 5.32
C ARG A 165 -1.47 -5.49 4.71
N ILE A 166 -2.28 -5.89 3.74
CA ILE A 166 -3.34 -5.05 3.17
C ILE A 166 -4.69 -5.25 3.89
N GLY A 167 -4.75 -5.99 5.00
CA GLY A 167 -5.96 -6.18 5.80
C GLY A 167 -7.13 -6.80 5.02
N ARG A 168 -6.86 -7.81 4.19
CA ARG A 168 -7.85 -8.49 3.34
C ARG A 168 -8.10 -9.95 3.71
N VAL A 169 -7.54 -10.42 4.82
CA VAL A 169 -7.95 -11.70 5.39
C VAL A 169 -9.36 -11.55 5.95
N VAL A 170 -10.24 -12.46 5.54
CA VAL A 170 -11.63 -12.54 5.99
C VAL A 170 -11.64 -13.33 7.30
N TRP A 171 -11.84 -12.61 8.41
CA TRP A 171 -11.81 -13.16 9.77
C TRP A 171 -13.11 -13.88 10.13
N THR A 172 -13.11 -14.62 11.25
CA THR A 172 -14.23 -15.46 11.70
C THR A 172 -15.56 -14.70 11.71
N ASN A 173 -15.62 -13.52 12.35
CA ASN A 173 -16.82 -12.69 12.40
C ASN A 173 -17.38 -12.31 11.01
N GLU A 174 -16.50 -12.02 10.04
CA GLU A 174 -16.89 -11.70 8.68
C GLU A 174 -17.39 -12.94 7.93
N LEU A 175 -16.81 -14.12 8.19
CA LEU A 175 -17.31 -15.39 7.66
C LEU A 175 -18.71 -15.73 8.20
N VAL A 176 -18.95 -15.52 9.50
CA VAL A 176 -20.28 -15.66 10.13
C VAL A 176 -21.28 -14.71 9.49
N SER A 177 -20.94 -13.43 9.35
CA SER A 177 -21.82 -12.42 8.73
C SER A 177 -22.20 -12.76 7.28
N ARG A 178 -21.33 -13.50 6.58
CA ARG A 178 -21.53 -13.99 5.21
C ARG A 178 -22.19 -15.38 5.15
N LYS A 179 -22.60 -15.92 6.29
CA LYS A 179 -23.19 -17.26 6.44
C LYS A 179 -22.31 -18.36 5.84
N LYS A 180 -20.98 -18.23 6.00
CA LYS A 180 -20.00 -19.22 5.51
C LYS A 180 -19.60 -20.25 6.55
N ILE A 181 -19.82 -19.93 7.83
CA ILE A 181 -19.61 -20.81 8.98
C ILE A 181 -20.76 -20.56 9.98
N SER A 182 -20.91 -21.45 10.95
CA SER A 182 -21.96 -21.40 11.98
C SER A 182 -21.97 -20.09 12.78
N GLU A 183 -23.17 -19.61 13.13
CA GLU A 183 -23.37 -18.44 14.01
C GLU A 183 -22.80 -18.64 15.42
N THR A 184 -22.56 -19.89 15.83
CA THR A 184 -21.87 -20.21 17.09
C THR A 184 -20.48 -19.57 17.19
N TYR A 185 -19.86 -19.23 16.05
CA TYR A 185 -18.55 -18.58 16.01
C TYR A 185 -18.61 -17.04 15.99
N ALA A 186 -19.78 -16.41 16.21
CA ALA A 186 -19.91 -14.95 16.14
C ALA A 186 -18.89 -14.20 17.01
N ASP A 187 -18.68 -14.69 18.23
CA ASP A 187 -17.76 -14.12 19.23
C ASP A 187 -16.57 -15.03 19.55
N TYR A 188 -16.35 -16.07 18.74
CA TYR A 188 -15.32 -17.08 18.97
C TYR A 188 -14.28 -17.10 17.85
N CYS A 189 -13.10 -17.62 18.15
CA CYS A 189 -12.07 -17.89 17.16
C CYS A 189 -12.30 -19.27 16.52
N VAL A 190 -12.36 -19.35 15.18
CA VAL A 190 -12.53 -20.63 14.46
C VAL A 190 -11.38 -21.62 14.64
N LEU A 191 -10.21 -21.13 15.07
CA LEU A 191 -9.01 -21.95 15.25
C LEU A 191 -8.94 -22.54 16.65
N CYS A 192 -9.07 -21.69 17.66
CA CYS A 192 -8.85 -22.07 19.04
C CYS A 192 -10.15 -22.23 19.84
N SER A 193 -11.31 -21.95 19.25
CA SER A 193 -12.63 -22.08 19.87
C SER A 193 -12.81 -21.32 21.20
N GLU A 194 -11.92 -20.39 21.51
CA GLU A 194 -12.04 -19.47 22.65
C GLU A 194 -12.98 -18.33 22.31
N GLN A 195 -13.63 -17.76 23.32
CA GLN A 195 -14.51 -16.61 23.21
C GLN A 195 -13.70 -15.31 23.01
N VAL A 196 -13.02 -15.23 21.88
CA VAL A 196 -12.19 -14.10 21.47
C VAL A 196 -12.36 -13.84 19.98
N LEU A 197 -12.48 -12.56 19.62
CA LEU A 197 -12.59 -12.17 18.22
C LEU A 197 -11.27 -12.43 17.48
N GLU A 198 -11.35 -13.30 16.48
CA GLU A 198 -10.23 -13.53 15.58
C GLU A 198 -9.88 -12.24 14.82
N ASN A 199 -8.65 -11.77 15.00
CA ASN A 199 -8.09 -10.61 14.31
C ASN A 199 -6.59 -10.83 14.09
N THR A 200 -5.91 -9.89 13.42
CA THR A 200 -4.47 -10.01 13.13
C THR A 200 -3.61 -10.23 14.37
N LYS A 201 -3.90 -9.55 15.50
CA LYS A 201 -3.12 -9.69 16.74
C LYS A 201 -3.31 -11.07 17.33
N HIS A 202 -4.57 -11.48 17.50
CA HIS A 202 -4.88 -12.80 18.01
C HIS A 202 -4.26 -13.90 17.14
N PHE A 203 -4.49 -13.82 15.82
CA PHE A 203 -3.99 -14.79 14.86
C PHE A 203 -2.47 -14.93 14.90
N VAL A 204 -1.73 -13.82 14.80
CA VAL A 204 -0.27 -13.86 14.69
C VAL A 204 0.39 -14.18 16.04
N LEU A 205 -0.07 -13.59 17.14
CA LEU A 205 0.66 -13.60 18.42
C LEU A 205 0.05 -14.48 19.52
N GLU A 206 -1.27 -14.65 19.57
CA GLU A 206 -1.97 -15.12 20.79
C GLU A 206 -2.67 -16.48 20.62
N CYS A 207 -3.13 -16.81 19.40
CA CYS A 207 -3.98 -17.97 19.13
C CYS A 207 -3.25 -19.28 19.41
N TYR A 208 -3.54 -19.96 20.52
CA TYR A 208 -2.77 -21.13 20.97
C TYR A 208 -2.73 -22.28 19.95
N TYR A 209 -3.75 -22.41 19.10
CA TYR A 209 -3.81 -23.40 18.02
C TYR A 209 -2.61 -23.28 17.04
N LEU A 210 -2.01 -22.09 16.97
CA LEU A 210 -0.87 -21.78 16.11
C LEU A 210 0.46 -21.74 16.87
N ASN A 211 0.51 -22.18 18.14
CA ASN A 211 1.74 -22.20 18.94
C ASN A 211 2.81 -23.10 18.30
N SER A 212 2.43 -24.26 17.78
CA SER A 212 3.38 -25.16 17.12
C SER A 212 4.11 -24.48 15.97
N VAL A 213 3.39 -23.72 15.15
CA VAL A 213 4.00 -22.94 14.06
C VAL A 213 4.91 -21.85 14.60
N ARG A 214 4.50 -21.13 15.65
CA ARG A 214 5.37 -20.11 16.27
C ARG A 214 6.65 -20.70 16.87
N GLU A 215 6.59 -21.90 17.43
CA GLU A 215 7.78 -22.56 17.98
C GLU A 215 8.80 -22.93 16.89
N GLU A 216 8.35 -23.28 15.68
CA GLU A 216 9.25 -23.49 14.53
C GLU A 216 10.07 -22.24 14.16
N PHE A 217 9.50 -21.04 14.38
CA PHE A 217 10.13 -19.75 14.08
C PHE A 217 10.53 -18.97 15.35
N LYS A 218 10.69 -19.66 16.48
CA LYS A 218 10.91 -19.05 17.80
C LYS A 218 12.16 -18.17 17.83
N VAL A 219 13.24 -18.60 17.19
CA VAL A 219 14.52 -17.88 17.22
C VAL A 219 14.35 -16.46 16.66
N GLN A 220 13.72 -16.34 15.49
CA GLN A 220 13.46 -15.07 14.83
C GLN A 220 12.42 -14.26 15.60
N LEU A 221 11.35 -14.89 16.11
CA LEU A 221 10.35 -14.21 16.92
C LEU A 221 10.92 -13.65 18.23
N SER A 222 11.85 -14.35 18.88
CA SER A 222 12.53 -13.86 20.08
C SER A 222 13.38 -12.63 19.77
N LYS A 223 14.17 -12.65 18.69
CA LYS A 223 14.92 -11.47 18.23
C LYS A 223 14.01 -10.26 18.01
N LEU A 224 12.83 -10.46 17.42
CA LEU A 224 11.87 -9.38 17.21
C LEU A 224 11.23 -8.91 18.53
N LYS A 225 10.96 -9.83 19.47
CA LYS A 225 10.45 -9.50 20.81
C LYS A 225 11.43 -8.63 21.58
N ASP A 226 12.72 -8.92 21.52
CA ASP A 226 13.77 -8.17 22.21
C ASP A 226 13.84 -6.71 21.75
N ILE A 227 13.42 -6.43 20.51
CA ILE A 227 13.44 -5.08 19.93
C ILE A 227 12.07 -4.36 20.06
N SER A 228 11.01 -5.11 20.35
CA SER A 228 9.65 -4.56 20.43
C SER A 228 9.23 -4.26 21.87
N SER A 229 8.72 -3.05 22.13
CA SER A 229 8.22 -2.67 23.46
C SER A 229 6.73 -2.95 23.63
N SER A 230 6.01 -3.25 22.55
CA SER A 230 4.57 -3.53 22.58
C SER A 230 4.16 -4.59 21.55
N ALA A 231 3.00 -5.21 21.75
CA ALA A 231 2.45 -6.18 20.80
C ALA A 231 2.23 -5.59 19.39
N ASN A 232 1.88 -4.31 19.29
CA ASN A 232 1.71 -3.64 17.99
C ASN A 232 3.05 -3.41 17.28
N GLU A 233 4.10 -3.10 18.04
CA GLU A 233 5.46 -3.00 17.48
C GLU A 233 5.97 -4.36 17.02
N LEU A 234 5.73 -5.41 17.82
CA LEU A 234 6.08 -6.78 17.44
C LEU A 234 5.36 -7.19 16.14
N LEU A 235 4.05 -6.94 16.05
CA LEU A 235 3.29 -7.15 14.80
C LEU A 235 3.89 -6.35 13.64
N GLY A 236 4.22 -5.08 13.87
CA GLY A 236 4.89 -4.25 12.86
C GLY A 236 6.18 -4.89 12.37
N CYS A 237 7.01 -5.43 13.27
CA CYS A 237 8.26 -6.10 12.93
C CYS A 237 8.03 -7.41 12.16
N VAL A 238 7.06 -8.23 12.56
CA VAL A 238 6.64 -9.44 11.82
C VAL A 238 6.19 -9.06 10.40
N PHE A 239 5.49 -7.94 10.27
CA PHE A 239 5.14 -7.33 9.00
C PHE A 239 6.24 -6.40 8.48
N GLY A 240 7.52 -6.69 8.69
CA GLY A 240 8.63 -6.04 7.99
C GLY A 240 8.79 -4.54 8.20
N ASN A 241 8.33 -3.99 9.33
CA ASN A 241 8.81 -2.69 9.78
C ASN A 241 10.30 -2.80 10.16
N LYS A 242 11.10 -1.79 9.84
CA LYS A 242 12.54 -1.83 10.14
C LYS A 242 12.79 -1.65 11.62
N THR A 243 13.61 -2.53 12.16
CA THR A 243 14.29 -2.34 13.43
C THR A 243 15.67 -1.77 13.12
N SER A 244 15.97 -0.54 13.54
CA SER A 244 17.29 0.11 13.32
C SER A 244 18.48 -0.65 13.94
N VAL A 245 18.20 -1.75 14.64
CA VAL A 245 19.14 -2.57 15.39
C VAL A 245 19.74 -3.70 14.54
N LEU A 246 19.08 -4.11 13.45
CA LEU A 246 19.48 -5.28 12.66
C LEU A 246 20.22 -4.89 11.38
N ASN A 247 21.17 -5.72 10.95
CA ASN A 247 21.84 -5.54 9.66
C ASN A 247 20.90 -5.92 8.50
N PRO A 248 21.13 -5.42 7.26
CA PRO A 248 20.20 -5.64 6.15
C PRO A 248 20.00 -7.10 5.74
N GLU A 249 21.00 -7.95 5.91
CA GLU A 249 20.92 -9.37 5.54
C GLU A 249 20.08 -10.16 6.56
N GLU A 250 20.25 -9.88 7.85
CA GLU A 250 19.42 -10.42 8.92
C GLU A 250 17.99 -9.91 8.84
N GLU A 251 17.78 -8.63 8.53
CA GLU A 251 16.44 -8.09 8.26
C GLU A 251 15.74 -8.89 7.15
N LYS A 252 16.46 -9.20 6.07
CA LYS A 252 15.93 -9.99 4.95
C LYS A 252 15.63 -11.44 5.36
N ALA A 253 16.55 -12.09 6.06
CA ALA A 253 16.37 -13.48 6.52
C ALA A 253 15.16 -13.61 7.46
N ILE A 254 15.04 -12.73 8.45
CA ILE A 254 13.88 -12.69 9.35
C ILE A 254 12.61 -12.43 8.56
N GLN A 255 12.63 -11.52 7.59
CA GLN A 255 11.46 -11.24 6.77
C GLN A 255 11.01 -12.46 5.94
N ILE A 256 11.95 -13.23 5.39
CA ILE A 256 11.67 -14.49 4.68
C ILE A 256 10.95 -15.46 5.63
N ASP A 257 11.51 -15.67 6.81
CA ASP A 257 10.95 -16.57 7.82
C ASP A 257 9.54 -16.14 8.26
N MET A 258 9.32 -14.83 8.45
CA MET A 258 7.99 -14.31 8.80
C MET A 258 6.97 -14.50 7.67
N VAL A 259 7.38 -14.38 6.40
CA VAL A 259 6.50 -14.67 5.26
C VAL A 259 6.10 -16.16 5.26
N GLN A 260 7.06 -17.05 5.48
CA GLN A 260 6.82 -18.50 5.53
C GLN A 260 5.91 -18.88 6.70
N MET A 261 6.21 -18.36 7.91
CA MET A 261 5.40 -18.56 9.11
C MET A 261 3.94 -18.17 8.85
N ILE A 262 3.71 -16.95 8.38
CA ILE A 262 2.37 -16.44 8.09
C ILE A 262 1.67 -17.27 7.02
N SER A 263 2.38 -17.67 5.97
CA SER A 263 1.79 -18.51 4.92
C SER A 263 1.31 -19.85 5.49
N LYS A 264 2.12 -20.48 6.34
CA LYS A 264 1.77 -21.75 7.01
C LYS A 264 0.59 -21.58 7.95
N MET A 265 0.55 -20.51 8.75
CA MET A 265 -0.59 -20.21 9.64
C MET A 265 -1.88 -20.01 8.83
N LEU A 266 -1.83 -19.27 7.72
CA LEU A 266 -3.00 -19.02 6.87
C LEU A 266 -3.48 -20.29 6.15
N LEU A 267 -2.55 -21.19 5.77
CA LEU A 267 -2.90 -22.48 5.21
C LEU A 267 -3.66 -23.34 6.23
N ILE A 268 -3.12 -23.48 7.44
CA ILE A 268 -3.77 -24.22 8.54
C ILE A 268 -5.17 -23.66 8.81
N ARG A 269 -5.29 -22.32 8.88
CA ARG A 269 -6.59 -21.66 9.04
C ARG A 269 -7.55 -21.97 7.89
N SER A 270 -7.08 -21.93 6.64
CA SER A 270 -7.95 -22.19 5.49
C SER A 270 -8.52 -23.62 5.50
N ILE A 271 -7.73 -24.61 5.95
CA ILE A 271 -8.19 -25.99 6.11
C ILE A 271 -9.26 -26.06 7.20
N ARG A 272 -9.00 -25.46 8.37
CA ARG A 272 -9.96 -25.44 9.49
C ARG A 272 -11.28 -24.79 9.09
N VAL A 273 -11.24 -23.60 8.49
CA VAL A 273 -12.43 -22.89 8.00
C VAL A 273 -13.21 -23.70 6.97
N SER A 274 -12.51 -24.40 6.07
CA SER A 274 -13.17 -25.23 5.04
C SER A 274 -13.91 -26.41 5.67
N ASN A 275 -13.34 -27.03 6.70
CA ASN A 275 -14.00 -28.11 7.44
C ASN A 275 -15.25 -27.60 8.15
N GLU A 276 -15.17 -26.48 8.86
CA GLU A 276 -16.34 -25.87 9.54
C GLU A 276 -17.42 -25.42 8.53
N ALA A 277 -17.03 -24.90 7.36
CA ALA A 277 -17.97 -24.49 6.33
C ALA A 277 -18.74 -25.68 5.73
N SER A 278 -18.13 -26.86 5.64
CA SER A 278 -18.79 -28.08 5.15
C SER A 278 -19.88 -28.63 6.09
N MET A 279 -19.86 -28.21 7.36
CA MET A 279 -20.84 -28.63 8.38
C MET A 279 -22.10 -27.74 8.43
N VAL A 280 -22.13 -26.63 7.69
CA VAL A 280 -23.31 -25.75 7.63
C VAL A 280 -24.28 -26.30 6.58
N PRO A 281 -25.52 -26.70 6.95
CA PRO A 281 -26.51 -27.11 5.96
C PRO A 281 -26.87 -25.93 5.05
N THR A 282 -26.82 -26.17 3.74
CA THR A 282 -27.13 -25.19 2.68
C THR A 282 -28.60 -24.81 2.62
#